data_AF-A0A4Q3WLZ8-F1
#
_entry.id   AF-A0A4Q3WLZ8-F1
#
_cell.length_a   1.000
_cell.length_b   1.000
_cell.length_c   1.000
_cell.angle_alpha   90.00
_cell.angle_beta   90.00
_cell.angle_gamma   90.00
#
_symmetry.space_group_name_H-M   'P 1'
#
loop_
_entity.id
_entity.type
_entity.pdbx_description
1 polymer ?
#
loop_
_entity_poly.entity_id
_entity_poly.type
_entity_poly.pdbx_seq_one_letter_code
_entity_poly.pdbx_strand_id
1 'polypeptide(L)'
;MAHEAAKAVFEEIRARAYRVSVASDEVSNNCYFKGIELMQRLEALGYRVRGRLGETYWQPLIFGMEILSLWPKDITVTHFFVEVEIDGVWRALDPSLQPGMEWHGFKVCEFDEGGVCFPITKLYTDEESREYQATWADEMLVADYFERAGPALRALNNWFARNE
;
A
#
# COMPACT_ATOMS: atom_id res chain seq x y z
N MET A 1 15.64 20.72 -8.48
CA MET A 1 15.55 21.09 -7.03
C MET A 1 16.25 19.98 -6.25
N ALA A 2 16.98 20.25 -5.16
CA ALA A 2 17.53 19.14 -4.36
C ALA A 2 16.38 18.50 -3.56
N HIS A 3 16.04 17.24 -3.84
CA HIS A 3 14.86 16.57 -3.28
C HIS A 3 15.16 15.80 -1.97
N GLU A 4 16.27 16.12 -1.31
CA GLU A 4 16.77 15.42 -0.11
C GLU A 4 15.73 15.33 1.02
N ALA A 5 14.97 16.40 1.27
CA ALA A 5 13.94 16.38 2.30
C ALA A 5 12.80 15.39 1.96
N ALA A 6 12.35 15.36 0.71
CA ALA A 6 11.32 14.43 0.25
C ALA A 6 11.81 12.98 0.28
N LYS A 7 13.08 12.76 -0.11
CA LYS A 7 13.74 11.45 -0.01
C LYS A 7 13.80 10.96 1.43
N ALA A 8 14.24 11.80 2.37
CA ALA A 8 14.28 11.46 3.79
C ALA A 8 12.90 11.11 4.36
N VAL A 9 11.85 11.85 3.98
CA VAL A 9 10.45 11.52 4.36
C VAL A 9 10.07 10.14 3.84
N PHE A 10 10.31 9.87 2.56
CA PHE A 10 9.96 8.58 1.95
C PHE A 10 10.69 7.42 2.64
N GLU A 11 12.00 7.55 2.83
CA GLU A 11 12.84 6.52 3.46
C GLU A 11 12.42 6.23 4.91
N GLU A 12 12.08 7.27 5.68
CA GLU A 12 11.60 7.14 7.06
C GLU A 12 10.28 6.36 7.14
N ILE A 13 9.30 6.69 6.29
CA ILE A 13 8.00 6.00 6.26
C ILE A 13 8.20 4.55 5.77
N ARG A 14 8.99 4.37 4.71
CA ARG A 14 9.29 3.06 4.12
C ARG A 14 9.93 2.12 5.13
N ALA A 15 10.87 2.61 5.95
CA ALA A 15 11.61 1.80 6.92
C ALA A 15 10.74 1.11 8.00
N ARG A 16 9.49 1.56 8.20
CA ARG A 16 8.59 0.97 9.21
C ARG A 16 8.08 -0.40 8.73
N ALA A 17 8.01 -1.38 9.61
CA ALA A 17 7.53 -2.73 9.24
C ALA A 17 6.10 -2.71 8.68
N TYR A 18 5.87 -3.41 7.56
CA TYR A 18 4.55 -3.51 6.93
C TYR A 18 3.58 -4.36 7.75
N ARG A 19 2.36 -3.86 7.93
CA ARG A 19 1.28 -4.57 8.64
C ARG A 19 -0.07 -4.18 8.07
N VAL A 20 -0.89 -5.16 7.66
CA VAL A 20 -2.28 -4.92 7.22
C VAL A 20 -3.19 -4.68 8.42
N SER A 21 -4.22 -3.85 8.25
CA SER A 21 -5.28 -3.71 9.27
C SER A 21 -6.10 -4.99 9.33
N VAL A 22 -6.53 -5.39 10.52
CA VAL A 22 -7.46 -6.53 10.75
C VAL A 22 -8.81 -6.09 11.31
N ALA A 23 -8.97 -4.78 11.57
CA ALA A 23 -10.21 -4.13 11.98
C ALA A 23 -10.31 -2.72 11.38
N SER A 24 -11.51 -2.16 11.34
CA SER A 24 -11.82 -0.88 10.69
C SER A 24 -11.32 0.35 11.44
N ASP A 25 -11.18 0.25 12.75
CA ASP A 25 -10.66 1.29 13.64
C ASP A 25 -9.14 1.20 13.85
N GLU A 26 -8.48 0.21 13.24
CA GLU A 26 -7.05 -0.02 13.37
C GLU A 26 -6.24 0.84 12.39
N VAL A 27 -5.40 1.71 12.94
CA VAL A 27 -4.30 2.33 12.20
C VAL A 27 -3.12 1.36 12.17
N SER A 28 -2.67 1.01 10.97
CA SER A 28 -1.54 0.09 10.75
C SER A 28 -0.53 0.65 9.76
N ASN A 29 0.67 0.09 9.72
CA ASN A 29 1.69 0.43 8.72
C ASN A 29 1.41 -0.26 7.37
N ASN A 30 0.19 -0.14 6.85
CA ASN A 30 -0.20 -0.67 5.54
C ASN A 30 0.03 0.35 4.41
N CYS A 31 -0.26 -0.05 3.18
CA CYS A 31 -0.06 0.78 1.99
C CYS A 31 -0.88 2.07 2.02
N TYR A 32 -2.10 2.02 2.55
CA TYR A 32 -2.97 3.18 2.68
C TYR A 32 -2.42 4.18 3.69
N PHE A 33 -2.23 3.81 4.96
CA PHE A 33 -1.83 4.77 6.00
C PHE A 33 -0.45 5.36 5.75
N LYS A 34 0.52 4.54 5.33
CA LYS A 34 1.84 5.04 4.94
C LYS A 34 1.77 5.97 3.73
N GLY A 35 0.94 5.63 2.75
CA GLY A 35 0.75 6.45 1.56
C GLY A 35 0.08 7.81 1.89
N ILE A 36 -0.93 7.83 2.75
CA ILE A 36 -1.57 9.06 3.22
C ILE A 36 -0.57 9.94 3.98
N GLU A 37 0.21 9.37 4.89
CA GLU A 37 1.25 10.12 5.59
C GLU A 37 2.28 10.70 4.62
N LEU A 38 2.72 9.90 3.63
CA LEU A 38 3.66 10.34 2.60
C LEU A 38 3.08 11.52 1.81
N MET A 39 1.83 11.44 1.37
CA MET A 39 1.16 12.53 0.66
C MET A 39 1.17 13.82 1.48
N GLN A 40 0.70 13.77 2.73
CA GLN A 40 0.61 14.93 3.60
C GLN A 40 1.98 15.58 3.82
N ARG A 41 3.03 14.77 4.05
CA ARG A 41 4.38 15.28 4.29
C ARG A 41 5.03 15.84 3.04
N LEU A 42 4.77 15.27 1.87
CA LEU A 42 5.26 15.82 0.59
C LEU A 42 4.52 17.10 0.18
N GLU A 43 3.20 17.18 0.41
CA GLU A 43 2.41 18.41 0.20
C GLU A 43 2.92 19.55 1.08
N ALA A 44 3.24 19.28 2.35
CA ALA A 44 3.83 20.25 3.26
C ALA A 44 5.20 20.77 2.78
N LEU A 45 5.92 19.98 1.97
CA LEU A 45 7.17 20.37 1.31
C LEU A 45 6.96 21.08 -0.04
N GLY A 46 5.70 21.29 -0.46
CA GLY A 46 5.35 22.01 -1.69
C GLY A 46 5.26 21.14 -2.95
N TYR A 47 5.26 19.81 -2.80
CA TYR A 47 5.11 18.92 -3.94
C TYR A 47 3.63 18.75 -4.32
N ARG A 48 3.38 18.58 -5.61
CA ARG A 48 2.10 18.07 -6.10
C ARG A 48 2.09 16.56 -5.96
N VAL A 49 1.12 16.03 -5.24
CA VAL A 49 0.94 14.59 -5.05
C VAL A 49 -0.49 14.17 -5.37
N ARG A 50 -0.69 12.88 -5.64
CA ARG A 50 -2.00 12.25 -5.70
C ARG A 50 -1.92 10.81 -5.22
N GLY A 51 -3.00 10.35 -4.60
CA GLY A 51 -3.18 8.93 -4.29
C GLY A 51 -3.63 8.17 -5.53
N ARG A 52 -3.11 6.97 -5.71
CA ARG A 52 -3.52 6.04 -6.75
C ARG A 52 -3.96 4.73 -6.12
N LEU A 53 -5.01 4.14 -6.69
CA LEU A 53 -5.51 2.84 -6.29
C LEU A 53 -5.44 1.89 -7.50
N GLY A 54 -5.05 0.65 -7.25
CA GLY A 54 -5.07 -0.39 -8.28
C GLY A 54 -5.46 -1.74 -7.71
N GLU A 55 -5.94 -2.62 -8.59
CA GLU A 55 -6.13 -4.03 -8.27
C GLU A 55 -4.78 -4.73 -8.30
N THR A 56 -4.59 -5.68 -7.39
CA THR A 56 -3.41 -6.52 -7.30
C THR A 56 -3.82 -7.93 -6.91
N TYR A 57 -2.85 -8.78 -6.61
CA TYR A 57 -3.06 -10.10 -6.06
C TYR A 57 -1.94 -10.42 -5.08
N TRP A 58 -2.29 -11.19 -4.05
CA TRP A 58 -1.28 -11.78 -3.18
C TRP A 58 -0.53 -12.87 -3.95
N GLN A 59 0.81 -12.81 -3.94
CA GLN A 59 1.64 -13.70 -4.74
C GLN A 59 1.74 -15.10 -4.09
N PRO A 60 1.27 -16.18 -4.76
CA PRO A 60 1.30 -17.53 -4.20
C PRO A 60 2.70 -18.03 -3.85
N LEU A 61 3.70 -17.62 -4.65
CA LEU A 61 5.10 -17.99 -4.44
C LEU A 61 5.70 -17.38 -3.16
N ILE A 62 5.11 -16.29 -2.65
CA ILE A 62 5.60 -15.59 -1.46
C ILE A 62 4.87 -16.06 -0.21
N PHE A 63 3.52 -16.01 -0.23
CA PHE A 63 2.72 -16.27 0.97
C PHE A 63 2.33 -17.75 1.15
N GLY A 64 2.42 -18.55 0.09
CA GLY A 64 1.95 -19.93 0.08
C GLY A 64 0.42 -20.06 0.00
N MET A 65 -0.04 -21.16 -0.58
CA MET A 65 -1.47 -21.39 -0.85
C MET A 65 -2.34 -21.49 0.41
N GLU A 66 -1.77 -21.87 1.56
CA GLU A 66 -2.48 -21.93 2.84
C GLU A 66 -3.07 -20.56 3.20
N ILE A 67 -2.23 -19.50 3.21
CA ILE A 67 -2.68 -18.13 3.49
C ILE A 67 -3.67 -17.66 2.43
N LEU A 68 -3.38 -17.90 1.15
CA LEU A 68 -4.21 -17.40 0.06
C LEU A 68 -5.59 -18.05 -0.01
N SER A 69 -5.71 -19.31 0.42
CA SER A 69 -6.98 -20.01 0.49
C SER A 69 -7.98 -19.42 1.49
N LEU A 70 -7.49 -18.61 2.44
CA LEU A 70 -8.32 -17.89 3.41
C LEU A 70 -8.95 -16.63 2.82
N TRP A 71 -8.48 -16.15 1.66
CA TRP A 71 -8.96 -14.92 1.06
C TRP A 71 -10.34 -15.14 0.40
N PRO A 72 -11.36 -14.31 0.71
CA PRO A 72 -12.67 -14.40 0.06
C PRO A 72 -12.56 -14.15 -1.45
N LYS A 73 -13.09 -15.09 -2.26
CA LYS A 73 -12.87 -15.11 -3.73
C LYS A 73 -13.53 -13.94 -4.48
N ASP A 74 -14.53 -13.32 -3.89
CA ASP A 74 -15.30 -12.19 -4.42
C ASP A 74 -14.81 -10.84 -3.89
N ILE A 75 -13.81 -10.83 -3.01
CA ILE A 75 -13.17 -9.60 -2.55
C ILE A 75 -11.92 -9.35 -3.39
N THR A 76 -11.94 -8.28 -4.19
CA THR A 76 -10.78 -7.82 -4.94
C THR A 76 -9.69 -7.32 -3.99
N VAL A 77 -8.45 -7.78 -4.19
CA VAL A 77 -7.28 -7.22 -3.49
C VAL A 77 -6.91 -5.92 -4.17
N THR A 78 -6.82 -4.84 -3.41
CA THR A 78 -6.41 -3.53 -3.89
C THR A 78 -5.15 -3.06 -3.20
N HIS A 79 -4.44 -2.15 -3.86
CA HIS A 79 -3.22 -1.55 -3.37
C HIS A 79 -3.24 -0.04 -3.59
N PHE A 80 -2.82 0.70 -2.56
CA PHE A 80 -2.70 2.14 -2.59
C PHE A 80 -1.23 2.54 -2.70
N PHE A 81 -0.93 3.50 -3.57
CA PHE A 81 0.39 4.12 -3.67
C PHE A 81 0.26 5.60 -4.02
N VAL A 82 1.36 6.34 -3.94
CA VAL A 82 1.39 7.79 -4.19
C VAL A 82 2.03 8.05 -5.54
N GLU A 83 1.55 9.05 -6.26
CA GLU A 83 2.32 9.67 -7.33
C GLU A 83 2.71 11.09 -6.92
N VAL A 84 3.95 11.46 -7.18
CA VAL A 84 4.49 12.80 -6.91
C VAL A 84 5.05 13.40 -8.20
N GLU A 85 4.81 14.70 -8.42
CA GLU A 85 5.40 15.43 -9.53
C GLU A 85 6.82 15.90 -9.16
N ILE A 86 7.84 15.33 -9.81
CA ILE A 86 9.25 15.68 -9.63
C ILE A 86 9.79 16.15 -10.98
N ASP A 87 10.28 17.40 -11.02
CA ASP A 87 10.79 18.04 -12.24
C ASP A 87 9.81 17.97 -13.44
N GLY A 88 8.50 18.11 -13.16
CA GLY A 88 7.43 18.08 -14.15
C GLY A 88 7.00 16.69 -14.62
N VAL A 89 7.49 15.62 -13.97
CA VAL A 89 7.15 14.23 -14.28
C VAL A 89 6.50 13.57 -13.07
N TRP A 90 5.35 12.94 -13.29
CA TRP A 90 4.71 12.10 -12.27
C TRP A 90 5.49 10.80 -12.08
N ARG A 91 5.90 10.53 -10.84
CA ARG A 91 6.59 9.31 -10.44
C ARG A 91 5.79 8.60 -9.36
N ALA A 92 5.61 7.29 -9.51
CA ALA A 92 5.05 6.46 -8.46
C ALA A 92 6.04 6.31 -7.30
N LEU A 93 5.57 6.52 -6.09
CA LEU A 93 6.28 6.28 -4.84
C LEU A 93 5.41 5.40 -3.94
N ASP A 94 5.96 4.27 -3.56
CA ASP A 94 5.28 3.27 -2.75
C ASP A 94 6.10 2.95 -1.50
N PRO A 95 5.75 3.55 -0.34
CA PRO A 95 6.48 3.35 0.90
C PRO A 95 6.02 2.09 1.65
N SER A 96 5.24 1.21 1.04
CA SER A 96 4.59 0.10 1.73
C SER A 96 5.59 -0.85 2.36
N LEU A 97 6.51 -1.41 1.57
CA LEU A 97 7.44 -2.44 2.05
C LEU A 97 8.76 -1.82 2.50
N GLN A 98 9.22 -2.25 3.67
CA GLN A 98 10.51 -1.88 4.23
C GLN A 98 11.67 -2.59 3.52
N PRO A 99 12.90 -2.03 3.58
CA PRO A 99 14.10 -2.73 3.14
C PRO A 99 14.26 -4.10 3.82
N GLY A 100 14.76 -5.09 3.08
CA GLY A 100 14.88 -6.49 3.49
C GLY A 100 13.80 -7.39 2.90
N MET A 101 12.64 -6.84 2.52
CA MET A 101 11.55 -7.60 1.91
C MET A 101 11.89 -8.13 0.51
N GLU A 102 12.92 -7.58 -0.14
CA GLU A 102 13.44 -8.07 -1.41
C GLU A 102 13.91 -9.53 -1.33
N TRP A 103 14.38 -9.98 -0.16
CA TRP A 103 14.79 -11.38 0.06
C TRP A 103 13.65 -12.38 -0.09
N HIS A 104 12.41 -11.90 0.04
CA HIS A 104 11.19 -12.70 -0.15
C HIS A 104 10.58 -12.53 -1.54
N GLY A 105 11.28 -11.84 -2.46
CA GLY A 105 10.84 -11.65 -3.84
C GLY A 105 9.95 -10.42 -4.07
N PHE A 106 9.84 -9.51 -3.10
CA PHE A 106 9.16 -8.24 -3.31
C PHE A 106 10.03 -7.22 -4.03
N LYS A 107 9.38 -6.32 -4.77
CA LYS A 107 10.02 -5.06 -5.18
C LYS A 107 9.90 -4.07 -4.03
N VAL A 108 11.02 -3.66 -3.45
CA VAL A 108 11.05 -2.50 -2.53
C VAL A 108 11.41 -1.27 -3.34
N CYS A 109 10.60 -0.23 -3.25
CA CYS A 109 10.74 0.96 -4.09
C CYS A 109 11.74 1.93 -3.49
N GLU A 110 12.59 2.52 -4.33
CA GLU A 110 13.49 3.62 -3.97
C GLU A 110 12.91 4.96 -4.43
N PHE A 111 13.27 6.06 -3.75
CA PHE A 111 12.74 7.38 -4.07
C PHE A 111 13.11 7.83 -5.50
N ASP A 112 14.37 7.62 -5.88
CA ASP A 112 14.89 8.13 -7.16
C ASP A 112 14.38 7.34 -8.36
N GLU A 113 14.24 6.02 -8.22
CA GLU A 113 13.73 5.12 -9.27
C GLU A 113 12.21 5.12 -9.35
N GLY A 114 11.53 5.24 -8.20
CA GLY A 114 10.09 5.09 -8.07
C GLY A 114 9.59 3.66 -8.34
N GLY A 115 8.27 3.52 -8.28
CA GLY A 115 7.57 2.28 -8.59
C GLY A 115 6.48 1.93 -7.58
N VAL A 116 6.00 0.70 -7.74
CA VAL A 116 4.97 0.08 -6.90
C VAL A 116 5.49 -1.28 -6.46
N CYS A 117 5.27 -1.65 -5.20
CA CYS A 117 5.84 -2.85 -4.60
C CYS A 117 5.06 -4.14 -4.90
N PHE A 118 3.79 -4.01 -5.26
CA PHE A 118 2.93 -5.11 -5.71
C PHE A 118 2.62 -5.00 -7.21
N PRO A 119 2.43 -6.14 -7.90
CA PRO A 119 2.04 -6.13 -9.31
C PRO A 119 0.62 -5.56 -9.46
N ILE A 120 0.48 -4.48 -10.21
CA ILE A 120 -0.83 -3.88 -10.50
C ILE A 120 -1.43 -4.54 -11.75
N THR A 121 -2.61 -5.14 -11.61
CA THR A 121 -3.34 -5.80 -12.72
C THR A 121 -4.31 -4.84 -13.39
N LYS A 122 -4.85 -3.88 -12.64
CA LYS A 122 -5.67 -2.78 -13.14
C LYS A 122 -5.35 -1.52 -12.36
N LEU A 123 -4.94 -0.47 -13.05
CA LEU A 123 -4.78 0.85 -12.44
C LEU A 123 -6.07 1.65 -12.64
N TYR A 124 -6.70 2.07 -11.56
CA TYR A 124 -7.87 2.94 -11.64
C TYR A 124 -7.46 4.34 -12.08
N THR A 125 -8.36 5.00 -12.80
CA THR A 125 -8.30 6.46 -13.05
C THR A 125 -8.46 7.23 -11.73
N ASP A 126 -8.17 8.54 -11.76
CA ASP A 126 -8.36 9.40 -10.59
C ASP A 126 -9.85 9.49 -10.17
N GLU A 127 -10.77 9.36 -11.12
CA GLU A 127 -12.22 9.30 -10.86
C GLU A 127 -12.61 7.97 -10.21
N GLU A 128 -12.27 6.83 -10.83
CA GLU A 128 -12.54 5.50 -10.28
C GLU A 128 -11.92 5.30 -8.89
N SER A 129 -10.71 5.84 -8.66
CA SER A 129 -10.05 5.75 -7.34
C SER A 129 -10.86 6.48 -6.26
N ARG A 130 -11.40 7.67 -6.59
CA ARG A 130 -12.21 8.45 -5.64
C ARG A 130 -13.56 7.80 -5.38
N GLU A 131 -14.20 7.26 -6.41
CA GLU A 131 -15.45 6.50 -6.26
C GLU A 131 -15.24 5.26 -5.39
N TYR A 132 -14.16 4.51 -5.63
CA TYR A 132 -13.83 3.34 -4.82
C TYR A 132 -13.58 3.72 -3.37
N GLN A 133 -12.77 4.76 -3.13
CA GLN A 133 -12.48 5.24 -1.77
C GLN A 133 -13.72 5.78 -1.05
N ALA A 134 -14.68 6.35 -1.77
CA ALA A 134 -15.94 6.80 -1.18
C ALA A 134 -16.74 5.64 -0.57
N THR A 135 -16.57 4.41 -1.08
CA THR A 135 -17.19 3.22 -0.48
C THR A 135 -16.64 2.88 0.90
N TRP A 136 -15.44 3.37 1.26
CA TRP A 136 -14.85 3.15 2.59
C TRP A 136 -15.54 3.95 3.69
N ALA A 137 -16.43 4.88 3.34
CA ALA A 137 -17.30 5.56 4.28
C ALA A 137 -18.55 4.73 4.65
N ASP A 138 -18.83 3.64 3.91
CA ASP A 138 -19.91 2.71 4.22
C ASP A 138 -19.46 1.74 5.33
N GLU A 139 -19.89 2.01 6.55
CA GLU A 139 -19.56 1.20 7.73
C GLU A 139 -19.98 -0.27 7.58
N MET A 140 -21.07 -0.56 6.87
CA MET A 140 -21.52 -1.94 6.66
C MET A 140 -20.60 -2.69 5.71
N LEU A 141 -20.20 -2.05 4.61
CA LEU A 141 -19.27 -2.63 3.65
C LEU A 141 -17.90 -2.88 4.29
N VAL A 142 -17.41 -1.91 5.08
CA VAL A 142 -16.15 -2.02 5.80
C VAL A 142 -16.21 -3.14 6.85
N ALA A 143 -17.31 -3.26 7.60
CA ALA A 143 -17.49 -4.34 8.57
C ALA A 143 -17.51 -5.73 7.89
N ASP A 144 -18.26 -5.90 6.80
CA ASP A 144 -18.31 -7.15 6.01
C ASP A 144 -16.91 -7.54 5.50
N TYR A 145 -16.15 -6.56 4.99
CA TYR A 145 -14.78 -6.78 4.54
C TYR A 145 -13.90 -7.37 5.64
N PHE A 146 -13.85 -6.73 6.82
CA PHE A 146 -12.97 -7.19 7.91
C PHE A 146 -13.45 -8.50 8.54
N GLU A 147 -14.76 -8.76 8.58
CA GLU A 147 -15.30 -10.05 9.01
C GLU A 147 -14.79 -11.19 8.11
N ARG A 148 -14.92 -11.01 6.78
CA ARG A 148 -14.66 -12.07 5.80
C ARG A 148 -13.18 -12.21 5.48
N ALA A 149 -12.46 -11.10 5.31
CA ALA A 149 -11.02 -11.11 5.02
C ALA A 149 -10.15 -11.29 6.27
N GLY A 150 -10.71 -11.10 7.47
CA GLY A 150 -9.99 -11.14 8.75
C GLY A 150 -9.06 -12.34 8.96
N PRO A 151 -9.48 -13.60 8.67
CA PRO A 151 -8.58 -14.76 8.75
C PRO A 151 -7.34 -14.64 7.87
N ALA A 152 -7.51 -14.21 6.62
CA ALA A 152 -6.39 -14.01 5.69
C ALA A 152 -5.50 -12.84 6.12
N LEU A 153 -6.08 -11.72 6.54
CA LEU A 153 -5.35 -10.54 7.02
C LEU A 153 -4.48 -10.87 8.25
N ARG A 154 -4.99 -11.64 9.20
CA ARG A 154 -4.22 -12.14 10.35
C ARG A 154 -3.10 -13.09 9.93
N ALA A 155 -3.36 -13.99 8.99
CA ALA A 155 -2.35 -14.89 8.45
C ALA A 155 -1.22 -14.13 7.73
N LEU A 156 -1.56 -13.09 6.94
CA LEU A 156 -0.60 -12.19 6.31
C LEU A 156 0.26 -11.47 7.34
N ASN A 157 -0.34 -10.87 8.38
CA ASN A 157 0.40 -10.21 9.45
C ASN A 157 1.36 -11.15 10.18
N ASN A 158 0.94 -12.39 10.46
CA ASN A 158 1.82 -13.40 11.04
C ASN A 158 2.97 -13.77 10.11
N TRP A 159 2.73 -13.80 8.80
CA TRP A 159 3.78 -14.03 7.82
C TRP A 159 4.77 -12.87 7.79
N PHE A 160 4.31 -11.61 7.73
CA PHE A 160 5.18 -10.44 7.76
C PHE A 160 6.03 -10.41 9.03
N ALA A 161 5.43 -10.56 10.22
CA ALA A 161 6.15 -10.52 11.49
C ALA A 161 7.22 -11.61 11.67
N ARG A 162 7.13 -12.74 10.95
CA ARG A 162 8.15 -13.80 10.97
C ARG A 162 9.31 -13.57 10.01
N ASN A 163 9.14 -12.63 9.08
CA ASN A 163 10.00 -12.42 7.93
C ASN A 163 10.57 -10.97 7.89
N GLU A 164 10.38 -10.21 8.98
CA GLU A 164 10.98 -8.90 9.26
C GLU A 164 12.48 -8.98 9.57
#